data_AF-A0A4V3DYV5-F1
#
_entry.id   AF-A0A4V3DYV5-F1
#
_cell.length_a   1.000
_cell.length_b   1.000
_cell.length_c   1.000
_cell.angle_alpha   90.00
_cell.angle_beta   90.00
_cell.angle_gamma   90.00
#
_symmetry.space_group_name_H-M   'P 1'
#
loop_
_entity.id
_entity.type
_entity.pdbx_description
1 polymer ?
#
loop_
_entity_poly.entity_id
_entity_poly.type
_entity_poly.pdbx_seq_one_letter_code
_entity_poly.pdbx_strand_id
1 'polypeptide(L)'
;MRQFGAIAIAFAGMAGTAASAADGPSGVWMTEERDSKIRIASCGRALCATILWAKGGGVDDQNPDPKLRQRAIVGLDLSRDIRPDGKGGWQASMYNPENGRTYRTTLTPKGGELEVGGCVLGGLICGSETWRRSGDIAGHLPSGRD
;
A
#
# COMPACT_ATOMS: atom_id res chain seq x y z
N MET A 1 63.27 -11.65 35.85
CA MET A 1 62.00 -10.91 35.71
C MET A 1 62.04 -10.05 34.45
N ARG A 2 61.41 -10.47 33.35
CA ARG A 2 61.01 -9.58 32.25
C ARG A 2 59.73 -10.17 31.64
N GLN A 3 58.59 -9.68 32.12
CA GLN A 3 57.30 -9.90 31.50
C GLN A 3 57.16 -8.92 30.32
N PHE A 4 56.73 -9.41 29.15
CA PHE A 4 56.14 -8.57 28.12
C PHE A 4 54.87 -9.31 27.63
N GLY A 5 53.73 -8.66 27.88
CA GLY A 5 52.40 -9.25 27.83
C GLY A 5 51.89 -9.53 26.41
N ALA A 6 51.04 -10.56 26.31
CA ALA A 6 50.25 -10.85 25.14
C ALA A 6 49.07 -9.87 25.06
N ILE A 7 48.96 -9.11 23.98
CA ILE A 7 47.76 -8.34 23.65
C ILE A 7 46.87 -9.23 22.80
N ALA A 8 45.80 -9.76 23.41
CA ALA A 8 44.73 -10.45 22.69
C ALA A 8 43.76 -9.41 22.13
N ILE A 9 43.70 -9.29 20.80
CA ILE A 9 42.71 -8.45 20.12
C ILE A 9 41.39 -9.23 20.08
N ALA A 10 40.45 -8.88 20.96
CA ALA A 10 39.09 -9.39 20.92
C ALA A 10 38.32 -8.67 19.80
N PHE A 11 38.07 -9.37 18.68
CA PHE A 11 37.17 -8.93 17.63
C PHE A 11 35.72 -9.12 18.12
N ALA A 12 35.13 -8.07 18.70
CA ALA A 12 33.72 -8.06 19.04
C ALA A 12 32.90 -7.99 17.75
N GLY A 13 32.21 -9.09 17.43
CA GLY A 13 31.33 -9.19 16.27
C GLY A 13 30.18 -8.20 16.37
N MET A 14 30.09 -7.31 15.37
CA MET A 14 28.89 -6.51 15.13
C MET A 14 27.82 -7.45 14.59
N ALA A 15 26.94 -7.95 15.47
CA ALA A 15 25.72 -8.62 15.06
C ALA A 15 24.80 -7.56 14.43
N GLY A 16 24.87 -7.42 13.12
CA GLY A 16 23.87 -6.68 12.35
C GLY A 16 22.54 -7.38 12.50
N THR A 17 21.66 -6.84 13.33
CA THR A 17 20.24 -7.18 13.29
C THR A 17 19.72 -6.71 11.94
N ALA A 18 19.55 -7.64 11.00
CA ALA A 18 18.67 -7.40 9.87
C ALA A 18 17.28 -7.18 10.48
N ALA A 19 16.91 -5.91 10.65
CA ALA A 19 15.53 -5.55 10.90
C ALA A 19 14.76 -6.08 9.69
N SER A 20 14.08 -7.21 9.86
CA SER A 20 12.97 -7.57 8.98
C SER A 20 11.94 -6.47 9.17
N ALA A 21 12.04 -5.41 8.35
CA ALA A 21 10.96 -4.48 8.17
C ALA A 21 9.76 -5.35 7.80
N ALA A 22 8.77 -5.45 8.69
CA ALA A 22 7.51 -6.09 8.35
C ALA A 22 7.10 -5.54 6.99
N ASP A 23 6.96 -6.42 5.99
CA ASP A 23 6.68 -6.02 4.61
C ASP A 23 5.48 -5.08 4.64
N GLY A 24 5.73 -3.78 4.47
CA GLY A 24 4.68 -2.78 4.53
C GLY A 24 3.67 -2.94 3.40
N PRO A 25 2.59 -2.16 3.38
CA PRO A 25 1.55 -2.25 2.37
C PRO A 25 2.04 -1.78 1.00
N SER A 26 3.27 -1.27 0.87
CA SER A 26 3.85 -0.84 -0.40
C SER A 26 3.89 -1.97 -1.42
N GLY A 27 3.62 -1.62 -2.69
CA GLY A 27 3.63 -2.54 -3.82
C GLY A 27 2.42 -2.36 -4.73
N VAL A 28 2.29 -3.24 -5.72
CA VAL A 28 1.12 -3.29 -6.61
C VAL A 28 0.23 -4.45 -6.21
N TRP A 29 -1.06 -4.19 -6.12
CA TRP A 29 -2.07 -5.09 -5.59
C TRP A 29 -3.22 -5.22 -6.57
N MET A 30 -3.74 -6.44 -6.74
CA MET A 30 -5.02 -6.73 -7.39
C MET A 30 -6.09 -6.82 -6.30
N THR A 31 -7.21 -6.14 -6.50
CA THR A 31 -8.41 -6.25 -5.63
C THR A 31 -8.96 -7.67 -5.62
N GLU A 32 -9.73 -8.02 -4.59
CA GLU A 32 -10.28 -9.37 -4.44
C GLU A 32 -11.17 -9.77 -5.63
N GLU A 33 -11.98 -8.84 -6.11
CA GLU A 33 -12.86 -9.02 -7.28
C GLU A 33 -12.12 -9.01 -8.63
N ARG A 34 -10.81 -8.73 -8.62
CA ARG A 34 -9.93 -8.67 -9.81
C ARG A 34 -10.37 -7.64 -10.84
N ASP A 35 -10.97 -6.57 -10.37
CA ASP A 35 -11.45 -5.45 -11.18
C ASP A 35 -10.51 -4.25 -11.14
N SER A 36 -9.53 -4.19 -10.25
CA SER A 36 -8.62 -3.05 -10.13
C SER A 36 -7.20 -3.46 -9.73
N LYS A 37 -6.20 -2.74 -10.28
CA LYS A 37 -4.82 -2.78 -9.80
C LYS A 37 -4.49 -1.47 -9.09
N ILE A 38 -4.05 -1.56 -7.84
CA ILE A 38 -3.74 -0.42 -6.99
C ILE A 38 -2.24 -0.43 -6.66
N ARG A 39 -1.57 0.70 -6.85
CA ARG A 39 -0.19 0.91 -6.38
C ARG A 39 -0.19 1.65 -5.06
N ILE A 40 0.43 1.06 -4.06
CA ILE A 40 0.74 1.72 -2.80
C ILE A 40 2.21 2.10 -2.80
N ALA A 41 2.51 3.39 -2.70
CA ALA A 41 3.89 3.91 -2.72
C ALA A 41 4.02 5.21 -1.94
N SER A 42 5.24 5.57 -1.56
CA SER A 42 5.53 6.85 -0.89
C SER A 42 5.16 8.04 -1.75
N CYS A 43 4.45 9.00 -1.17
CA CYS A 43 4.04 10.26 -1.79
C CYS A 43 4.42 11.46 -0.90
N GLY A 44 5.65 11.45 -0.38
CA GLY A 44 6.15 12.39 0.62
C GLY A 44 6.28 11.72 1.99
N ARG A 45 5.59 12.26 3.00
CA ARG A 45 5.65 11.75 4.39
C ARG A 45 4.61 10.66 4.72
N ALA A 46 3.87 10.19 3.72
CA ALA A 46 2.87 9.14 3.83
C ALA A 46 2.95 8.22 2.60
N LEU A 47 2.19 7.13 2.63
CA LEU A 47 1.92 6.34 1.42
C LEU A 47 0.63 6.85 0.76
N CYS A 48 0.54 6.68 -0.55
CA CYS A 48 -0.65 6.94 -1.36
C CYS A 48 -1.04 5.67 -2.12
N ALA A 49 -2.34 5.51 -2.42
CA ALA A 49 -2.89 4.39 -3.16
C ALA A 49 -3.48 4.86 -4.49
N THR A 50 -2.79 4.59 -5.60
CA THR A 50 -3.18 5.04 -6.95
C THR A 50 -3.74 3.91 -7.79
N ILE A 51 -4.84 4.15 -8.51
CA ILE A 51 -5.39 3.19 -9.49
C ILE A 51 -4.48 3.13 -10.72
N LEU A 52 -3.88 1.98 -10.98
CA LEU A 52 -3.09 1.71 -12.18
C LEU A 52 -3.92 1.17 -13.34
N TRP A 53 -4.97 0.42 -13.02
CA TRP A 53 -5.89 -0.18 -13.98
C TRP A 53 -7.22 -0.45 -13.28
N ALA A 54 -8.33 -0.30 -14.01
CA ALA A 54 -9.66 -0.68 -13.57
C ALA A 54 -10.40 -1.33 -14.75
N LYS A 55 -11.14 -2.40 -14.48
CA LYS A 55 -11.97 -3.10 -15.45
C LYS A 55 -13.06 -2.15 -15.95
N GLY A 56 -13.17 -2.00 -17.27
CA GLY A 56 -14.08 -1.03 -17.88
C GLY A 56 -13.58 0.42 -17.91
N GLY A 57 -12.59 0.77 -17.08
CA GLY A 57 -12.04 2.13 -17.01
C GLY A 57 -13.13 3.17 -16.70
N GLY A 58 -13.06 4.33 -17.34
CA GLY A 58 -14.09 5.37 -17.24
C GLY A 58 -13.70 6.55 -16.36
N VAL A 59 -14.73 7.29 -15.96
CA VAL A 59 -14.64 8.54 -15.19
C VAL A 59 -15.33 8.37 -13.84
N ASP A 60 -14.99 9.24 -12.89
CA ASP A 60 -15.47 9.24 -11.50
C ASP A 60 -16.94 9.71 -11.36
N ASP A 61 -17.86 9.12 -12.13
CA ASP A 61 -19.25 9.59 -12.30
C ASP A 61 -20.10 9.59 -11.01
N GLN A 62 -19.75 8.74 -10.03
CA GLN A 62 -20.39 8.69 -8.72
C GLN A 62 -19.87 9.76 -7.74
N ASN A 63 -18.91 10.61 -8.14
CA ASN A 63 -18.36 11.61 -7.23
C ASN A 63 -19.46 12.55 -6.70
N PRO A 64 -19.53 12.80 -5.38
CA PRO A 64 -20.50 13.73 -4.81
C PRO A 64 -20.28 15.18 -5.29
N ASP A 65 -19.06 15.58 -5.66
CA ASP A 65 -18.78 16.85 -6.32
C ASP A 65 -18.94 16.71 -7.85
N PRO A 66 -19.93 17.37 -8.48
CA PRO A 66 -20.13 17.32 -9.92
C PRO A 66 -18.92 17.73 -10.75
N LYS A 67 -18.04 18.59 -10.21
CA LYS A 67 -16.83 19.06 -10.92
C LYS A 67 -15.77 17.97 -11.06
N LEU A 68 -15.80 16.97 -10.18
CA LEU A 68 -14.86 15.86 -10.20
C LEU A 68 -15.35 14.69 -11.06
N ARG A 69 -16.62 14.66 -11.47
CA ARG A 69 -17.23 13.51 -12.15
C ARG A 69 -16.65 13.13 -13.51
N GLN A 70 -15.90 14.04 -14.12
CA GLN A 70 -15.31 13.83 -15.45
C GLN A 70 -13.82 13.45 -15.42
N ARG A 71 -13.22 13.34 -14.23
CA ARG A 71 -11.81 12.90 -14.13
C ARG A 71 -11.72 11.40 -14.35
N ALA A 72 -10.64 10.95 -15.00
CA ALA A 72 -10.39 9.53 -15.20
C ALA A 72 -10.23 8.80 -13.86
N ILE A 73 -10.76 7.57 -13.78
CA ILE A 73 -10.57 6.68 -12.63
C ILE A 73 -9.11 6.21 -12.56
N VAL A 74 -8.52 5.86 -13.70
CA VAL A 74 -7.10 5.48 -13.76
C VAL A 74 -6.23 6.70 -13.47
N GLY A 75 -5.25 6.53 -12.58
CA GLY A 75 -4.38 7.59 -12.08
C GLY A 75 -4.92 8.32 -10.84
N LEU A 76 -6.15 8.02 -10.40
CA LEU A 76 -6.70 8.61 -9.19
C LEU A 76 -5.98 8.06 -7.95
N ASP A 77 -5.56 8.97 -7.06
CA ASP A 77 -5.21 8.62 -5.68
C ASP A 77 -6.49 8.46 -4.86
N LEU A 78 -6.72 7.26 -4.37
CA LEU A 78 -7.87 6.90 -3.55
C LEU A 78 -7.69 7.34 -2.10
N SER A 79 -6.46 7.58 -1.67
CA SER A 79 -6.14 7.66 -0.25
C SER A 79 -5.93 9.08 0.24
N ARG A 80 -6.23 9.28 1.53
CA ARG A 80 -5.69 10.37 2.33
C ARG A 80 -4.91 9.76 3.48
N ASP A 81 -3.61 10.07 3.51
CA ASP A 81 -2.69 9.78 4.61
C ASP A 81 -2.64 8.31 5.05
N ILE A 82 -2.16 7.40 4.20
CA ILE A 82 -1.85 6.04 4.65
C ILE A 82 -0.64 6.11 5.59
N ARG A 83 -0.85 5.77 6.86
CA ARG A 83 0.18 5.82 7.92
C ARG A 83 0.12 4.60 8.84
N PRO A 84 1.26 4.20 9.45
CA PRO A 84 1.27 3.17 10.47
C PRO A 84 0.31 3.50 11.62
N ASP A 85 -0.39 2.48 12.14
CA ASP A 85 -1.32 2.62 13.26
C ASP A 85 -0.66 2.33 14.64
N GLY A 86 0.60 1.91 14.64
CA GLY A 86 1.36 1.53 15.84
C GLY A 86 1.12 0.11 16.34
N LYS A 87 0.30 -0.69 15.66
CA LYS A 87 -0.08 -2.08 16.02
C LYS A 87 0.34 -3.11 14.97
N GLY A 88 1.20 -2.72 14.04
CA GLY A 88 1.62 -3.55 12.91
C GLY A 88 0.73 -3.43 11.67
N GLY A 89 -0.25 -2.52 11.69
CA GLY A 89 -1.10 -2.18 10.56
C GLY A 89 -0.90 -0.74 10.09
N TRP A 90 -1.71 -0.36 9.10
CA TRP A 90 -1.81 0.99 8.57
C TRP A 90 -3.27 1.43 8.56
N GLN A 91 -3.47 2.73 8.65
CA GLN A 91 -4.78 3.37 8.59
C GLN A 91 -4.77 4.48 7.55
N ALA A 92 -5.92 4.67 6.90
CA ALA A 92 -6.13 5.71 5.90
C ALA A 92 -7.61 6.13 5.84
N SER A 93 -7.89 7.23 5.15
CA SER A 93 -9.22 7.43 4.57
C SER A 93 -9.16 7.11 3.07
N MET A 94 -9.95 6.16 2.59
CA MET A 94 -9.95 5.77 1.17
C MET A 94 -11.28 6.06 0.49
N TYR A 95 -11.23 6.72 -0.64
CA TYR A 95 -12.35 6.99 -1.55
C TYR A 95 -12.64 5.75 -2.40
N ASN A 96 -13.91 5.38 -2.57
CA ASN A 96 -14.35 4.40 -3.55
C ASN A 96 -15.08 5.12 -4.71
N PRO A 97 -14.51 5.14 -5.93
CA PRO A 97 -15.14 5.77 -7.09
C PRO A 97 -16.43 5.07 -7.57
N GLU A 98 -16.66 3.81 -7.19
CA GLU A 98 -17.86 3.06 -7.59
C GLU A 98 -19.13 3.51 -6.86
N ASN A 99 -18.99 4.22 -5.74
CA ASN A 99 -20.13 4.68 -4.95
C ASN A 99 -19.97 6.10 -4.39
N GLY A 100 -18.86 6.77 -4.69
CA GLY A 100 -18.60 8.15 -4.27
C GLY A 100 -18.32 8.34 -2.78
N ARG A 101 -18.15 7.26 -2.00
CA ARG A 101 -17.99 7.34 -0.54
C ARG A 101 -16.53 7.26 -0.13
N THR A 102 -16.22 7.85 1.03
CA THR A 102 -14.91 7.69 1.69
C THR A 102 -15.06 6.86 2.96
N TYR A 103 -14.16 5.91 3.15
CA TYR A 103 -14.15 4.96 4.25
C TYR A 103 -12.93 5.18 5.13
N ARG A 104 -13.08 4.93 6.43
CA ARG A 104 -11.93 4.69 7.30
C ARG A 104 -11.45 3.28 6.99
N THR A 105 -10.22 3.18 6.51
CA THR A 105 -9.65 1.94 5.99
C THR A 105 -8.45 1.51 6.81
N THR A 106 -8.37 0.22 7.13
CA THR A 106 -7.19 -0.43 7.68
C THR A 106 -6.51 -1.26 6.60
N LEU A 107 -5.18 -1.24 6.56
CA LEU A 107 -4.39 -2.07 5.67
C LEU A 107 -3.46 -2.93 6.52
N THR A 108 -3.61 -4.25 6.44
CA THR A 108 -2.87 -5.21 7.25
C THR A 108 -2.12 -6.18 6.34
N PRO A 109 -0.79 -6.08 6.23
CA PRO A 109 0.00 -7.06 5.49
C PRO A 109 -0.11 -8.46 6.11
N LYS A 110 -0.34 -9.46 5.26
CA LYS A 110 -0.48 -10.87 5.63
C LYS A 110 0.40 -11.74 4.73
N GLY A 111 1.72 -11.68 4.92
CA GLY A 111 2.65 -12.63 4.29
C GLY A 111 2.47 -12.81 2.77
N GLY A 112 2.52 -11.71 2.01
CA GLY A 112 2.33 -11.71 0.55
C GLY A 112 0.93 -11.31 0.08
N GLU A 113 -0.03 -11.20 1.00
CA GLU A 113 -1.35 -10.60 0.77
C GLU A 113 -1.50 -9.30 1.58
N LEU A 114 -2.53 -8.53 1.24
CA LEU A 114 -2.90 -7.31 1.96
C LEU A 114 -4.39 -7.36 2.28
N GLU A 115 -4.71 -7.45 3.57
CA GLU A 115 -6.10 -7.34 4.02
C GLU A 115 -6.47 -5.85 4.11
N VAL A 116 -7.51 -5.45 3.39
CA VAL A 116 -8.01 -4.08 3.31
C VAL A 116 -9.41 -4.04 3.92
N GLY A 117 -9.50 -3.53 5.15
CA GLY A 117 -10.75 -3.45 5.92
C GLY A 117 -11.36 -2.05 5.84
N GLY A 118 -12.67 -1.95 5.68
CA GLY A 118 -13.40 -0.68 5.69
C GLY A 118 -14.67 -0.78 6.53
N CYS A 119 -14.95 0.26 7.32
CA CYS A 119 -16.20 0.35 8.08
C CYS A 119 -16.99 1.61 7.74
N VAL A 120 -18.33 1.51 7.80
CA VAL A 120 -19.27 2.63 7.70
C VAL A 120 -19.99 2.87 9.04
N LEU A 121 -20.72 4.00 9.15
CA LEU A 121 -21.54 4.36 10.31
C LEU A 121 -20.77 4.35 11.65
N GLY A 122 -19.60 4.98 11.70
CA GLY A 122 -18.81 5.06 12.92
C GLY A 122 -18.15 3.75 13.37
N GLY A 123 -18.14 2.71 12.53
CA GLY A 123 -17.51 1.42 12.83
C GLY A 123 -18.48 0.26 13.05
N LEU A 124 -19.80 0.46 12.88
CA LEU A 124 -20.81 -0.55 13.19
C LEU A 124 -21.01 -1.60 12.09
N ILE A 125 -20.73 -1.25 10.82
CA ILE A 125 -20.80 -2.19 9.69
C ILE A 125 -19.44 -2.18 9.02
N CYS A 126 -18.75 -3.32 9.08
CA CYS A 126 -17.40 -3.48 8.57
C CYS A 126 -17.37 -4.61 7.54
N GLY A 127 -16.58 -4.41 6.49
CA GLY A 127 -16.19 -5.45 5.54
C GLY A 127 -14.68 -5.42 5.34
N SER A 128 -14.16 -6.45 4.72
CA SER A 128 -12.74 -6.53 4.35
C SER A 128 -12.59 -7.26 3.02
N GLU A 129 -11.58 -6.87 2.28
CA GLU A 129 -11.11 -7.58 1.09
C GLU A 129 -9.68 -8.09 1.30
N THR A 130 -9.33 -9.19 0.65
CA THR A 130 -7.95 -9.67 0.57
C THR A 130 -7.37 -9.37 -0.80
N TRP A 131 -6.46 -8.41 -0.85
CA TRP A 131 -5.76 -8.03 -2.07
C TRP A 131 -4.50 -8.87 -2.24
N ARG A 132 -4.23 -9.24 -3.49
CA ARG A 132 -3.08 -10.09 -3.86
C ARG A 132 -2.03 -9.30 -4.60
N ARG A 133 -0.75 -9.61 -4.37
CA ARG A 133 0.36 -9.03 -5.14
C ARG A 133 0.09 -9.14 -6.64
N SER A 134 0.29 -8.05 -7.37
CA SER A 134 0.30 -8.02 -8.83
C SER A 134 1.67 -7.54 -9.30
N GLY A 135 2.16 -8.08 -10.41
CA GLY A 135 3.37 -7.55 -11.03
C GLY A 135 3.16 -6.09 -11.46
N ASP A 136 4.24 -5.31 -11.48
CA ASP A 136 4.21 -3.95 -12.02
C ASP A 136 3.65 -3.95 -13.45
N ILE A 137 2.83 -2.94 -13.79
CA ILE A 137 2.33 -2.73 -15.16
C ILE A 137 3.45 -2.53 -16.19
N ALA A 138 4.68 -2.27 -15.75
CA ALA A 138 5.87 -2.25 -16.59
C ALA A 138 6.11 -3.60 -17.31
N GLY A 139 5.61 -4.72 -16.76
CA GLY A 139 5.66 -6.03 -17.42
C GLY A 139 4.66 -6.24 -18.55
N HIS A 140 3.78 -5.26 -18.83
CA HIS A 140 2.77 -5.35 -19.90
C HIS A 140 2.77 -4.17 -20.87
N LEU A 141 3.67 -3.19 -20.70
CA LEU A 141 4.01 -2.32 -21.82
C LEU A 141 4.83 -3.16 -22.80
N PRO A 142 4.44 -3.30 -24.08
CA PRO A 142 5.36 -3.80 -25.08
C PRO A 142 6.60 -2.92 -24.99
N SER A 143 7.76 -3.52 -24.74
CA SER A 143 9.04 -2.84 -24.88
C SER A 143 9.14 -2.35 -26.32
N GLY A 144 8.72 -1.10 -26.53
CA GLY A 144 8.93 -0.35 -27.75
C GLY A 144 10.42 -0.23 -27.95
N ARG A 145 10.93 -1.10 -28.82
CA ARG A 145 12.25 -1.01 -29.43
C ARG A 145 12.37 0.34 -30.15
N ASP A 146 13.53 0.96 -29.94
CA ASP A 146 14.41 1.64 -30.90
C ASP A 146 13.78 2.36 -32.11
#